data_AF-A0A938DKL5-F1
#
_entry.id   AF-A0A938DKL5-F1
#
_cell.length_a   1.000
_cell.length_b   1.000
_cell.length_c   1.000
_cell.angle_alpha   90.00
_cell.angle_beta   90.00
_cell.angle_gamma   90.00
#
_symmetry.space_group_name_H-M   'P 1'
#
loop_
_entity.id
_entity.type
_entity.pdbx_description
1 polymer ?
#
loop_
_entity_poly.entity_id
_entity_poly.type
_entity_poly.pdbx_seq_one_letter_code
_entity_poly.pdbx_strand_id
1 'polypeptide(L)'
;MRTVSGAHRVRCSSKNAPKPWSRRSPSARYRDRRSAAGARSGRSSGMRHNILLRVALFHGSSRGSAVDVDEMLVREGIRAVVTRYTFHADRGRVSDLVQCFTEDGTLEFVGEWSATGRDGILAQTSSVTVDTRARPHPLLRHHLASHHVELDGAADASSTTYFTAYTEIGPDHVGRYVDRLRCVEGDWLIAHRRVVVDWWAPATLYPDEAERSAERRAARAQS
;
A
#
# COMPACT_ATOMS: atom_id res chain seq x y z
N MET A 1 -16.78 -19.28 32.93
CA MET A 1 -16.41 -18.13 32.07
C MET A 1 -14.89 -18.00 32.12
N ARG A 2 -14.17 -18.38 31.04
CA ARG A 2 -12.72 -18.15 30.92
C ARG A 2 -12.51 -16.92 30.05
N THR A 3 -11.94 -15.88 30.63
CA THR A 3 -11.48 -14.68 29.94
C THR A 3 -10.30 -15.04 29.04
N VAL A 4 -10.50 -15.01 27.72
CA VAL A 4 -9.39 -15.03 26.75
C VAL A 4 -8.96 -13.57 26.56
N SER A 5 -8.06 -13.11 27.43
CA SER A 5 -7.35 -11.84 27.27
C SER A 5 -5.99 -12.16 26.66
N GLY A 6 -5.77 -11.71 25.43
CA GLY A 6 -4.52 -11.90 24.71
C GLY A 6 -4.75 -11.71 23.22
N ALA A 7 -4.76 -10.46 22.75
CA ALA A 7 -4.62 -10.20 21.32
C ALA A 7 -3.22 -10.70 20.91
N HIS A 8 -3.14 -11.90 20.35
CA HIS A 8 -1.92 -12.44 19.77
C HIS A 8 -1.53 -11.56 18.58
N ARG A 9 -0.65 -10.58 18.81
CA ARG A 9 0.04 -9.89 17.72
C ARG A 9 0.97 -10.89 17.05
N VAL A 10 0.89 -10.96 15.73
CA VAL A 10 1.79 -11.79 14.92
C VAL A 10 3.17 -11.14 14.97
N ARG A 11 4.07 -11.72 15.76
CA ARG A 11 5.43 -11.23 15.94
C ARG A 11 6.31 -11.63 14.75
N CYS A 12 7.26 -10.77 14.38
CA CYS A 12 8.31 -11.15 13.43
C CYS A 12 9.09 -12.38 13.92
N SER A 13 9.54 -13.23 12.99
CA SER A 13 10.36 -14.39 13.33
C SER A 13 11.64 -13.94 14.03
N SER A 14 11.93 -14.53 15.19
CA SER A 14 13.11 -14.23 16.01
C SER A 14 14.42 -14.76 15.41
N LYS A 15 14.40 -15.37 14.22
CA LYS A 15 15.54 -16.11 13.67
C LYS A 15 16.54 -15.28 12.87
N ASN A 16 16.26 -14.01 12.58
CA ASN A 16 17.18 -13.17 11.80
C ASN A 16 17.42 -11.79 12.46
N ALA A 17 18.33 -11.75 13.44
CA ALA A 17 18.87 -10.49 13.93
C ALA A 17 19.76 -9.83 12.85
N PRO A 18 19.62 -8.52 12.57
CA PRO A 18 20.36 -7.87 11.48
C PRO A 18 21.85 -7.65 11.83
N LYS A 19 22.73 -7.89 10.85
CA LYS A 19 24.11 -7.38 10.84
C LYS A 19 24.12 -5.94 10.30
N PRO A 20 25.03 -5.05 10.76
CA PRO A 20 25.07 -3.66 10.32
C PRO A 20 25.38 -3.53 8.82
N TRP A 21 24.65 -2.63 8.15
CA TRP A 21 24.71 -2.39 6.70
C TRP A 21 26.00 -1.67 6.27
N SER A 22 26.57 -2.11 5.13
CA SER A 22 27.56 -1.35 4.35
C SER A 22 26.93 -0.86 3.04
N ARG A 23 27.08 0.43 2.75
CA ARG A 23 26.48 1.12 1.59
C ARG A 23 26.96 0.53 0.28
N ARG A 24 26.04 0.04 -0.57
CA ARG A 24 26.23 -0.04 -2.02
C ARG A 24 24.98 0.42 -2.77
N SER A 25 25.19 1.36 -3.69
CA SER A 25 24.19 1.93 -4.60
C SER A 25 23.96 0.99 -5.80
N PRO A 26 22.73 0.82 -6.31
CA PRO A 26 22.52 0.17 -7.60
C PRO A 26 22.39 1.19 -8.74
N SER A 27 23.35 1.16 -9.66
CA SER A 27 23.20 1.71 -11.02
C SER A 27 23.36 0.57 -12.03
N ALA A 28 22.33 0.22 -12.79
CA ALA A 28 22.40 -0.48 -14.08
C ALA A 28 20.97 -0.60 -14.67
N ARG A 29 20.56 0.29 -15.57
CA ARG A 29 20.54 0.13 -17.04
C ARG A 29 19.83 -1.14 -17.53
N TYR A 30 18.54 -0.99 -17.83
CA TYR A 30 17.74 -1.87 -18.68
C TYR A 30 18.27 -1.80 -20.13
N ARG A 31 18.66 -2.94 -20.71
CA ARG A 31 19.09 -3.06 -22.12
C ARG A 31 17.94 -3.64 -22.95
N ASP A 32 17.51 -2.83 -23.91
CA ASP A 32 16.59 -3.14 -25.00
C ASP A 32 17.19 -4.24 -25.92
N ARG A 33 16.43 -5.31 -26.19
CA ARG A 33 16.77 -6.30 -27.22
C ARG A 33 15.70 -6.29 -28.31
N ARG A 34 16.01 -5.58 -29.39
CA ARG A 34 15.40 -5.78 -30.71
C ARG A 34 15.80 -7.14 -31.26
N SER A 35 14.86 -7.82 -31.91
CA SER A 35 15.16 -8.82 -32.93
C SER A 35 14.13 -8.69 -34.05
N ALA A 36 14.64 -8.50 -35.25
CA ALA A 36 13.89 -8.32 -36.49
C ALA A 36 13.60 -9.67 -37.15
N ALA A 37 12.44 -9.78 -37.84
CA ALA A 37 12.25 -10.73 -38.92
C ALA A 37 11.10 -10.28 -39.86
N GLY A 38 11.45 -10.05 -41.13
CA GLY A 38 10.80 -10.60 -42.32
C GLY A 38 9.33 -10.29 -42.64
N ALA A 39 9.12 -9.63 -43.78
CA ALA A 39 7.84 -9.27 -44.40
C ALA A 39 7.01 -10.45 -44.95
N ARG A 40 5.67 -10.26 -45.04
CA ARG A 40 4.81 -10.56 -46.22
C ARG A 40 3.38 -10.05 -46.05
N SER A 41 2.80 -9.64 -47.17
CA SER A 41 1.49 -9.04 -47.42
C SER A 41 0.31 -10.03 -47.40
N GLY A 42 -0.90 -9.57 -47.05
CA GLY A 42 -2.17 -10.27 -47.35
C GLY A 42 -3.33 -9.85 -46.44
N ARG A 43 -4.52 -9.66 -47.00
CA ARG A 43 -5.67 -8.91 -46.45
C ARG A 43 -6.60 -9.71 -45.51
N SER A 44 -7.30 -8.93 -44.66
CA SER A 44 -8.69 -9.06 -44.18
C SER A 44 -9.02 -9.88 -42.91
N SER A 45 -9.86 -9.23 -42.09
CA SER A 45 -10.92 -9.77 -41.22
C SER A 45 -10.56 -10.38 -39.85
N GLY A 46 -11.09 -9.75 -38.79
CA GLY A 46 -11.48 -10.43 -37.55
C GLY A 46 -10.50 -10.36 -36.37
N MET A 47 -10.46 -9.24 -35.66
CA MET A 47 -9.71 -9.12 -34.40
C MET A 47 -10.47 -9.80 -33.25
N ARG A 48 -10.24 -11.10 -33.06
CA ARG A 48 -10.57 -11.79 -31.80
C ARG A 48 -9.42 -11.54 -30.81
N HIS A 49 -9.75 -10.89 -29.69
CA HIS A 49 -8.85 -10.73 -28.55
C HIS A 49 -8.56 -12.11 -27.92
N ASN A 50 -7.39 -12.67 -28.20
CA ASN A 50 -6.87 -13.85 -27.48
C ASN A 50 -5.81 -13.38 -26.48
N ILE A 51 -6.23 -13.01 -25.27
CA ILE A 51 -5.35 -12.97 -24.11
C ILE A 51 -5.09 -14.43 -23.72
N LEU A 52 -4.04 -15.02 -24.28
CA LEU A 52 -3.52 -16.30 -23.83
C LEU A 52 -2.55 -16.05 -22.67
N LEU A 53 -3.07 -16.14 -21.45
CA LEU A 53 -2.25 -16.37 -20.25
C LEU A 53 -1.55 -17.73 -20.43
N ARG A 54 -0.30 -17.70 -20.90
CA ARG A 54 0.60 -18.85 -20.83
C ARG A 54 1.08 -19.01 -19.39
N VAL A 55 0.31 -19.72 -18.58
CA VAL A 55 0.81 -20.26 -17.31
C VAL A 55 1.74 -21.42 -17.65
N ALA A 56 3.03 -21.14 -17.76
CA ALA A 56 4.05 -22.17 -17.80
C ALA A 56 4.18 -22.75 -16.39
N LEU A 57 3.53 -23.89 -16.14
CA LEU A 57 3.77 -24.70 -14.94
C LEU A 57 5.16 -25.33 -15.06
N PHE A 58 6.17 -24.62 -14.58
CA PHE A 58 7.48 -25.21 -14.33
C PHE A 58 7.34 -26.20 -13.17
N HIS A 59 7.32 -27.49 -13.48
CA HIS A 59 7.49 -28.56 -12.50
C HIS A 59 8.99 -28.76 -12.25
N GLY A 60 9.55 -27.90 -11.39
CA GLY A 60 10.86 -28.13 -10.78
C GLY A 60 10.69 -29.03 -9.56
N SER A 61 11.23 -30.24 -9.61
CA SER A 61 11.35 -31.13 -8.45
C SER A 61 12.54 -30.70 -7.58
N SER A 62 12.27 -30.21 -6.38
CA SER A 62 13.13 -30.43 -5.21
C SER A 62 12.35 -30.14 -3.92
N ARG A 63 12.22 -31.17 -3.07
CA ARG A 63 11.80 -31.18 -1.65
C ARG A 63 10.81 -30.09 -1.26
N GLY A 64 9.52 -30.43 -1.16
CA GLY A 64 8.53 -29.53 -0.57
C GLY A 64 8.94 -29.09 0.83
N SER A 65 9.50 -27.89 0.96
CA SER A 65 9.43 -27.16 2.21
C SER A 65 8.02 -26.61 2.29
N ALA A 66 7.39 -26.74 3.46
CA ALA A 66 6.31 -25.84 3.83
C ALA A 66 6.69 -24.44 3.35
N VAL A 67 5.76 -23.70 2.72
CA VAL A 67 5.88 -22.25 2.73
C VAL A 67 6.22 -21.88 4.17
N ASP A 68 7.39 -21.28 4.39
CA ASP A 68 7.94 -21.11 5.73
C ASP A 68 6.88 -20.40 6.57
N VAL A 69 6.37 -21.07 7.61
CA VAL A 69 5.31 -20.51 8.46
C VAL A 69 5.74 -19.15 9.01
N ASP A 70 7.05 -18.97 9.20
CA ASP A 70 7.66 -17.70 9.60
C ASP A 70 7.42 -16.60 8.54
N GLU A 71 7.54 -16.90 7.24
CA GLU A 71 7.23 -15.95 6.16
C GLU A 71 5.72 -15.64 6.12
N MET A 72 4.86 -16.64 6.32
CA MET A 72 3.41 -16.42 6.36
C MET A 72 3.01 -15.50 7.52
N LEU A 73 3.61 -15.68 8.69
CA LEU A 73 3.41 -14.82 9.86
C LEU A 73 3.90 -13.40 9.58
N VAL A 74 5.06 -13.24 8.94
CA VAL A 74 5.57 -11.91 8.53
C VAL A 74 4.57 -11.21 7.59
N ARG A 75 4.11 -11.90 6.53
CA ARG A 75 3.14 -11.35 5.58
C ARG A 75 1.81 -11.01 6.26
N GLU A 76 1.39 -11.80 7.25
CA GLU A 76 0.19 -11.50 8.03
C GLU A 76 0.36 -10.28 8.92
N GLY A 77 1.52 -10.13 9.59
CA GLY A 77 1.81 -8.92 10.38
C GLY A 77 1.75 -7.65 9.54
N ILE A 78 2.29 -7.69 8.32
CA ILE A 78 2.22 -6.60 7.34
C ILE A 78 0.77 -6.31 6.93
N ARG A 79 0.00 -7.35 6.56
CA ARG A 79 -1.43 -7.20 6.24
C ARG A 79 -2.23 -6.64 7.41
N ALA A 80 -1.92 -7.06 8.63
CA ALA A 80 -2.61 -6.64 9.83
C ALA A 80 -2.39 -5.14 10.12
N VAL A 81 -1.16 -4.62 9.99
CA VAL A 81 -0.91 -3.19 10.23
C VAL A 81 -1.56 -2.28 9.17
N VAL A 82 -1.54 -2.69 7.90
CA VAL A 82 -2.22 -1.97 6.81
C VAL A 82 -3.72 -1.91 7.08
N THR A 83 -4.33 -3.03 7.45
CA THR A 83 -5.77 -3.12 7.78
C THR A 83 -6.12 -2.33 9.03
N ARG A 84 -5.29 -2.40 10.07
CA ARG A 84 -5.49 -1.68 11.34
C ARG A 84 -5.47 -0.17 11.13
N TYR A 85 -4.49 0.35 10.37
CA TYR A 85 -4.45 1.77 9.99
C TYR A 85 -5.80 2.20 9.40
N THR A 86 -6.26 1.46 8.39
CA THR A 86 -7.48 1.78 7.65
C THR A 86 -8.71 1.70 8.54
N PHE A 87 -8.80 0.68 9.40
CA PHE A 87 -9.89 0.52 10.35
C PHE A 87 -10.03 1.71 11.32
N HIS A 88 -8.89 2.26 11.79
CA HIS A 88 -8.88 3.43 12.67
C HIS A 88 -9.16 4.73 11.90
N ALA A 89 -8.63 4.87 10.68
CA ALA A 89 -8.88 6.01 9.80
C ALA A 89 -10.38 6.20 9.55
N ASP A 90 -11.06 5.13 9.13
CA ASP A 90 -12.50 5.09 8.85
C ASP A 90 -13.39 5.46 10.05
N ARG A 91 -12.84 5.44 11.26
CA ARG A 91 -13.55 5.73 12.51
C ARG A 91 -13.11 7.04 13.16
N GLY A 92 -12.21 7.79 12.52
CA GLY A 92 -11.62 9.01 13.08
C GLY A 92 -10.85 8.76 14.38
N ARG A 93 -10.36 7.53 14.62
CA ARG A 93 -9.55 7.18 15.80
C ARG A 93 -8.09 7.51 15.57
N VAL A 94 -7.80 8.81 15.45
CA VAL A 94 -6.48 9.30 15.01
C VAL A 94 -5.35 8.87 15.95
N SER A 95 -5.59 8.89 17.27
CA SER A 95 -4.59 8.44 18.25
C SER A 95 -4.18 6.98 18.07
N ASP A 96 -5.13 6.09 17.74
CA ASP A 96 -4.86 4.69 17.47
C ASP A 96 -4.20 4.48 16.10
N LEU A 97 -4.64 5.24 15.09
CA LEU A 97 -4.08 5.22 13.74
C LEU A 97 -2.58 5.51 13.77
N VAL A 98 -2.16 6.51 14.54
CA VAL A 98 -0.75 6.91 14.66
C VAL A 98 0.13 5.79 15.23
N GLN A 99 -0.41 4.90 16.05
CA GLN A 99 0.32 3.74 16.58
C GLN A 99 0.64 2.69 15.51
N CYS A 100 0.09 2.81 14.30
CA CYS A 100 0.46 1.96 13.17
C CYS A 100 1.80 2.36 12.53
N PHE A 101 2.34 3.52 12.89
CA PHE A 101 3.62 4.01 12.39
C PHE A 101 4.77 3.68 13.34
N THR A 102 5.98 3.55 12.78
CA THR A 102 7.20 3.65 13.56
C THR A 102 7.28 5.04 14.21
N GLU A 103 8.10 5.19 15.26
CA GLU A 103 8.25 6.47 15.95
C GLU A 103 8.72 7.59 15.01
N ASP A 104 9.59 7.25 14.06
CA ASP A 104 10.11 8.09 12.97
C ASP A 104 9.28 8.04 11.68
N GLY A 105 8.10 7.40 11.71
CA GLY A 105 7.34 7.09 10.50
C GLY A 105 6.79 8.33 9.80
N THR A 106 6.61 8.24 8.48
CA THR A 106 6.05 9.34 7.66
C THR A 106 4.73 8.93 7.02
N LEU A 107 3.74 9.83 7.05
CA LEU A 107 2.53 9.76 6.23
C LEU A 107 2.56 10.88 5.19
N GLU A 108 2.57 10.51 3.92
CA GLU A 108 2.56 11.40 2.76
C GLU A 108 1.25 11.21 2.00
N PHE A 109 0.44 12.26 1.88
CA PHE A 109 -0.56 12.35 0.82
C PHE A 109 0.12 12.96 -0.41
N VAL A 110 0.36 12.12 -1.42
CA VAL A 110 1.30 12.45 -2.50
C VAL A 110 0.88 13.72 -3.24
N GLY A 111 1.72 14.74 -3.15
CA GLY A 111 1.50 16.04 -3.77
C GLY A 111 0.60 17.00 -2.99
N GLU A 112 0.24 16.68 -1.75
CA GLU A 112 -0.55 17.55 -0.87
C GLU A 112 0.23 17.93 0.38
N TRP A 113 0.48 16.96 1.25
CA TRP A 113 1.17 17.20 2.51
C TRP A 113 1.93 15.94 2.94
N SER A 114 2.90 16.15 3.82
CA SER A 114 3.63 15.08 4.48
C SER A 114 3.83 15.43 5.94
N ALA A 115 3.70 14.42 6.80
CA ALA A 115 3.91 14.54 8.24
C ALA A 115 4.81 13.40 8.72
N THR A 116 5.79 13.75 9.55
CA THR A 116 6.79 12.80 10.07
C THR A 116 6.72 12.74 11.58
N GLY A 117 6.95 11.55 12.11
CA GLY A 117 6.81 11.24 13.51
C GLY A 117 5.36 11.11 13.93
N ARG A 118 5.13 10.33 14.98
CA ARG A 118 3.78 10.10 15.50
C ARG A 118 3.05 11.40 15.86
N ASP A 119 3.76 12.35 16.46
CA ASP A 119 3.17 13.65 16.85
C ASP A 119 2.83 14.52 15.64
N GLY A 120 3.71 14.55 14.63
CA GLY A 120 3.45 15.28 13.39
C GLY A 120 2.25 14.70 12.64
N ILE A 121 2.16 13.37 12.53
CA ILE A 121 1.04 12.68 11.91
C ILE A 121 -0.25 12.92 12.70
N LEU A 122 -0.20 12.89 14.04
CA LEU A 122 -1.35 13.17 14.90
C LEU A 122 -1.87 14.59 14.66
N ALA A 123 -1.00 15.59 14.68
CA ALA A 123 -1.36 16.98 14.46
C ALA A 123 -1.99 17.19 13.07
N GLN A 124 -1.33 16.68 12.02
CA GLN A 124 -1.78 16.82 10.64
C GLN A 124 -3.10 16.08 10.37
N THR A 125 -3.26 14.86 10.89
CA THR A 125 -4.48 14.07 10.64
C THR A 125 -5.65 14.61 11.46
N SER A 126 -5.38 15.14 12.67
CA SER A 126 -6.42 15.73 13.50
C SER A 126 -6.96 17.03 12.91
N SER A 127 -6.13 17.87 12.28
CA SER A 127 -6.62 19.09 11.63
C SER A 127 -7.56 18.77 10.46
N VAL A 128 -7.19 17.81 9.61
CA VAL A 128 -8.05 17.29 8.52
C VAL A 128 -9.33 16.66 9.09
N THR A 129 -9.23 15.93 10.20
CA THR A 129 -10.43 15.32 10.82
C THR A 129 -11.34 16.36 11.46
N VAL A 130 -10.82 17.47 11.98
CA VAL A 130 -11.62 18.57 12.52
C VAL A 130 -12.38 19.31 11.40
N ASP A 131 -11.72 19.54 10.28
CA ASP A 131 -12.34 20.14 9.10
C ASP A 131 -13.46 19.24 8.54
N THR A 132 -13.19 17.94 8.44
CA THR A 132 -14.22 16.95 8.06
C THR A 132 -15.28 16.75 9.13
N ARG A 133 -15.03 16.94 10.43
CA ARG A 133 -16.09 16.91 11.48
C ARG A 133 -17.10 18.05 11.36
N ALA A 134 -16.74 19.17 10.72
CA ALA A 134 -17.70 20.21 10.36
C ALA A 134 -18.71 19.75 9.30
N ARG A 135 -18.43 18.63 8.61
CA ARG A 135 -19.33 17.94 7.68
C ARG A 135 -19.55 16.50 8.18
N PRO A 136 -20.63 16.22 8.94
CA PRO A 136 -20.86 14.87 9.45
C PRO A 136 -21.08 13.91 8.27
N HIS A 137 -20.02 13.25 7.81
CA HIS A 137 -20.08 12.14 6.86
C HIS A 137 -20.03 10.86 7.69
N PRO A 138 -21.19 10.31 8.10
CA PRO A 138 -21.27 9.15 8.99
C PRO A 138 -20.64 7.87 8.39
N LEU A 139 -20.41 7.84 7.07
CA LEU A 139 -19.86 6.68 6.38
C LEU A 139 -18.58 7.05 5.61
N LEU A 140 -17.45 6.51 6.07
CA LEU A 140 -16.23 6.34 5.29
C LEU A 140 -15.74 4.89 5.48
N ARG A 141 -15.57 4.17 4.37
CA ARG A 141 -15.09 2.79 4.36
C ARG A 141 -14.08 2.57 3.27
N HIS A 142 -12.84 2.35 3.63
CA HIS A 142 -11.84 1.90 2.68
C HIS A 142 -11.87 0.37 2.57
N HIS A 143 -12.16 -0.11 1.37
CA HIS A 143 -12.08 -1.51 0.98
C HIS A 143 -10.70 -1.76 0.39
N LEU A 144 -9.89 -2.56 1.08
CA LEU A 144 -8.57 -2.94 0.60
C LEU A 144 -8.70 -4.12 -0.37
N ALA A 145 -8.12 -3.97 -1.55
CA ALA A 145 -8.02 -5.00 -2.58
C ALA A 145 -6.56 -5.48 -2.68
N SER A 146 -6.21 -6.08 -3.82
CA SER A 146 -4.87 -6.62 -4.14
C SER A 146 -3.74 -6.00 -3.32
N HIS A 147 -3.11 -6.84 -2.48
CA HIS A 147 -2.03 -6.44 -1.59
C HIS A 147 -0.78 -7.20 -1.99
N HIS A 148 0.18 -6.47 -2.57
CA HIS A 148 1.47 -7.00 -2.99
C HIS A 148 2.52 -6.66 -1.93
N VAL A 149 3.27 -7.66 -1.46
CA VAL A 149 4.28 -7.52 -0.41
C VAL A 149 5.60 -8.10 -0.89
N GLU A 150 6.65 -7.29 -0.83
CA GLU A 150 8.04 -7.67 -1.08
C GLU A 150 8.80 -7.59 0.25
N LEU A 151 9.53 -8.64 0.60
CA LEU A 151 10.33 -8.68 1.82
C LEU A 151 11.75 -8.24 1.49
N ASP A 152 12.20 -7.16 2.11
CA ASP A 152 13.47 -6.49 1.86
C ASP A 152 14.49 -6.80 2.97
N GLY A 153 14.49 -8.07 3.42
CA GLY A 153 15.28 -8.55 4.54
C GLY A 153 14.42 -9.06 5.69
N ALA A 154 15.02 -9.16 6.87
CA ALA A 154 14.36 -9.74 8.05
C ALA A 154 13.43 -8.77 8.78
N ALA A 155 13.70 -7.47 8.68
CA ALA A 155 13.01 -6.43 9.44
C ALA A 155 12.48 -5.29 8.55
N ASP A 156 12.58 -5.42 7.23
CA ASP A 156 12.17 -4.41 6.27
C ASP A 156 11.33 -5.07 5.18
N ALA A 157 10.31 -4.35 4.72
CA ALA A 157 9.46 -4.78 3.63
C ALA A 157 8.89 -3.57 2.89
N SER A 158 8.44 -3.80 1.67
CA SER A 158 7.65 -2.85 0.91
C SER A 158 6.33 -3.49 0.51
N SER A 159 5.28 -2.67 0.42
CA SER A 159 3.98 -3.15 -0.03
C SER A 159 3.23 -2.12 -0.86
N THR A 160 2.45 -2.60 -1.81
CA THR A 160 1.42 -1.80 -2.48
C THR A 160 0.06 -2.43 -2.24
N THR A 161 -0.87 -1.63 -1.73
CA THR A 161 -2.26 -2.04 -1.48
C THR A 161 -3.20 -1.13 -2.24
N TYR A 162 -4.05 -1.69 -3.10
CA TYR A 162 -5.12 -0.93 -3.74
C TYR A 162 -6.28 -0.73 -2.77
N PHE A 163 -6.95 0.42 -2.83
CA PHE A 163 -8.15 0.67 -2.06
C PHE A 163 -9.25 1.32 -2.90
N THR A 164 -10.49 1.11 -2.47
CA THR A 164 -11.67 1.87 -2.86
C THR A 164 -12.35 2.38 -1.62
N ALA A 165 -12.50 3.68 -1.49
CA ALA A 165 -13.25 4.30 -0.43
C ALA A 165 -14.71 4.46 -0.83
N TYR A 166 -15.60 4.08 0.08
CA TYR A 166 -17.03 4.29 -0.01
C TYR A 166 -17.47 5.33 1.02
N THR A 167 -18.33 6.23 0.58
CA THR A 167 -19.04 7.17 1.43
C THR A 167 -20.55 7.04 1.17
N GLU A 168 -21.33 8.01 1.64
CA GLU A 168 -22.79 8.04 1.46
C GLU A 168 -23.20 8.15 -0.02
N ILE A 169 -22.29 8.59 -0.90
CA ILE A 169 -22.51 8.68 -2.34
C ILE A 169 -22.18 7.37 -3.10
N GLY A 170 -21.74 6.31 -2.40
CA GLY A 170 -21.20 5.11 -3.02
C GLY A 170 -19.68 5.16 -3.17
N PRO A 171 -19.08 4.60 -4.24
CA PRO A 171 -17.65 4.72 -4.49
C PRO A 171 -17.25 6.20 -4.61
N ASP A 172 -16.38 6.66 -3.72
CA ASP A 172 -15.98 8.07 -3.62
C ASP A 172 -14.59 8.28 -4.25
N HIS A 173 -13.61 7.49 -3.84
CA HIS A 173 -12.27 7.56 -4.42
C HIS A 173 -11.55 6.22 -4.44
N VAL A 174 -10.64 6.07 -5.39
CA VAL A 174 -9.79 4.87 -5.51
C VAL A 174 -8.34 5.28 -5.56
N GLY A 175 -7.49 4.42 -5.03
CA GLY A 175 -6.07 4.70 -4.97
C GLY A 175 -5.26 3.55 -4.46
N ARG A 176 -4.05 3.89 -4.02
CA ARG A 176 -3.10 2.93 -3.48
C ARG A 176 -2.37 3.50 -2.27
N TYR A 177 -2.10 2.62 -1.32
CA TYR A 177 -1.04 2.81 -0.34
C TYR A 177 0.25 2.20 -0.89
N VAL A 178 1.32 2.98 -0.94
CA VAL A 178 2.67 2.52 -1.25
C VAL A 178 3.50 2.69 0.00
N ASP A 179 3.82 1.56 0.63
CA ASP A 179 4.37 1.51 1.98
C ASP A 179 5.81 1.00 1.97
N ARG A 180 6.61 1.59 2.85
CA ARG A 180 7.78 0.94 3.45
C ARG A 180 7.42 0.58 4.89
N LEU A 181 7.68 -0.66 5.26
CA LEU A 181 7.37 -1.20 6.58
C LEU A 181 8.65 -1.65 7.27
N ARG A 182 8.63 -1.55 8.60
CA ARG A 182 9.73 -1.98 9.45
C ARG A 182 9.18 -2.80 10.60
N CYS A 183 9.88 -3.88 10.92
CA CYS A 183 9.65 -4.62 12.16
C CYS A 183 10.36 -3.91 13.32
N VAL A 184 9.60 -3.49 14.33
CA VAL A 184 10.10 -2.82 15.53
C VAL A 184 9.63 -3.63 16.74
N GLU A 185 10.57 -4.15 17.52
CA GLU A 185 10.29 -4.96 18.73
C GLU A 185 9.34 -6.16 18.47
N GLY A 186 9.37 -6.68 17.24
CA GLY A 186 8.54 -7.78 16.80
C GLY A 186 7.21 -7.38 16.17
N ASP A 187 6.81 -6.10 16.20
CA ASP A 187 5.61 -5.60 15.53
C ASP A 187 5.96 -4.99 14.16
N TRP A 188 5.23 -5.37 13.11
CA TRP A 188 5.30 -4.69 11.82
C TRP A 188 4.58 -3.34 11.89
N LEU A 189 5.30 -2.28 11.54
CA LEU A 189 4.83 -0.91 11.55
C LEU A 189 5.13 -0.22 10.21
N ILE A 190 4.37 0.83 9.91
CA ILE A 190 4.54 1.66 8.73
C ILE A 190 5.71 2.64 9.00
N ALA A 191 6.80 2.50 8.27
CA ALA A 191 7.92 3.44 8.30
C ALA A 191 7.70 4.62 7.34
N HIS A 192 7.04 4.37 6.21
CA HIS A 192 6.59 5.42 5.31
C HIS A 192 5.36 4.96 4.54
N ARG A 193 4.28 5.72 4.57
CA ARG A 193 3.11 5.51 3.73
C ARG A 193 2.94 6.66 2.76
N ARG A 194 2.85 6.32 1.48
CA ARG A 194 2.45 7.25 0.42
C ARG A 194 1.03 6.91 0.00
N VAL A 195 0.10 7.81 0.24
CA VAL A 195 -1.28 7.73 -0.21
C VAL A 195 -1.37 8.37 -1.59
N VAL A 196 -1.63 7.55 -2.59
CA VAL A 196 -1.86 8.01 -3.97
C VAL A 196 -3.34 7.82 -4.26
N VAL A 197 -4.04 8.90 -4.59
CA VAL A 197 -5.43 8.82 -5.07
C VAL A 197 -5.41 8.88 -6.60
N ASP A 198 -5.83 7.80 -7.23
CA ASP A 198 -5.77 7.62 -8.68
C ASP A 198 -7.05 8.19 -9.36
N TRP A 199 -8.19 8.20 -8.66
CA TRP A 199 -9.44 8.76 -9.16
C TRP A 199 -10.39 9.17 -8.03
N TRP A 200 -11.23 10.18 -8.32
CA TRP A 200 -12.29 10.71 -7.47
C TRP A 200 -13.62 10.67 -8.23
N ALA A 201 -14.71 10.43 -7.50
CA ALA A 201 -16.06 10.53 -8.02
C ALA A 201 -16.39 11.98 -8.37
N PRO A 202 -17.15 12.25 -9.45
CA PRO A 202 -17.58 13.60 -9.78
C PRO A 202 -18.35 14.31 -8.65
N ALA A 203 -19.06 13.53 -7.82
CA ALA A 203 -19.83 14.03 -6.68
C ALA A 203 -19.11 13.84 -5.33
N THR A 204 -17.80 13.61 -5.34
CA THR A 204 -16.98 13.36 -4.14
C THR A 204 -17.28 14.33 -3.00
N LEU A 205 -17.25 13.81 -1.79
CA LEU A 205 -17.41 14.61 -0.57
C LEU A 205 -16.14 15.40 -0.21
N TYR A 206 -15.08 15.23 -1.01
CA TYR A 206 -13.75 15.86 -0.86
C TYR A 206 -13.41 16.70 -2.10
N PRO A 207 -14.21 17.73 -2.45
CA PRO A 207 -14.07 18.45 -3.72
C PRO A 207 -12.73 19.19 -3.81
N ASP A 208 -12.24 19.77 -2.71
CA ASP A 208 -10.99 20.52 -2.70
C ASP A 208 -9.79 19.58 -2.91
N GLU A 209 -9.82 18.38 -2.32
CA GLU A 209 -8.82 17.32 -2.57
C GLU A 209 -8.85 16.84 -4.02
N ALA A 210 -10.05 16.68 -4.58
CA ALA A 210 -10.25 16.23 -5.96
C ALA A 210 -9.73 17.25 -6.97
N GLU A 211 -10.01 18.54 -6.76
CA GLU A 211 -9.53 19.65 -7.58
C GLU A 211 -8.00 19.71 -7.55
N ARG A 212 -7.38 19.74 -6.36
CA ARG A 212 -5.92 19.73 -6.21
C ARG A 212 -5.29 18.50 -6.91
N SER A 213 -5.94 17.33 -6.83
CA SER A 213 -5.48 16.12 -7.53
C SER A 213 -5.56 16.23 -9.06
N ALA A 214 -6.63 16.84 -9.59
CA ALA A 214 -6.79 17.07 -11.02
C ALA A 214 -5.73 18.03 -11.58
N GLU A 215 -5.47 19.14 -10.91
CA GLU A 215 -4.44 20.11 -11.29
C GLU A 215 -3.06 19.46 -11.38
N ARG A 216 -2.71 18.62 -10.39
CA ARG A 216 -1.43 17.90 -10.38
C ARG A 216 -1.30 16.88 -11.50
N ARG A 217 -2.38 16.16 -11.82
CA ARG A 217 -2.38 15.23 -12.96
C ARG A 217 -2.18 15.98 -14.28
N ALA A 218 -2.81 17.14 -14.44
CA ALA A 218 -2.60 18.00 -15.60
C ALA A 218 -1.14 18.49 -15.68
N ALA A 219 -0.53 18.92 -14.57
CA ALA A 219 0.87 19.36 -14.53
C ALA A 219 1.85 18.23 -14.90
N ARG A 220 1.63 17.00 -14.42
CA ARG A 220 2.46 15.82 -14.78
C ARG A 220 2.33 15.40 -16.24
N ALA A 221 1.17 15.61 -16.86
CA ALA A 221 0.99 15.30 -18.28
C ALA A 221 1.72 16.29 -19.22
N GLN A 222 2.13 17.45 -18.69
CA GLN A 222 2.81 18.51 -19.42
C GLN A 222 4.35 18.49 -19.26
N SER A 223 4.90 17.62 -18.38
CA SER A 223 6.34 17.45 -18.13
C SER A 223 6.90 16.22 -18.82
#